data_AF-A0A1Y0FXU7-F1
#
_entry.id   AF-A0A1Y0FXU7-F1
#
_cell.length_a   1.000
_cell.length_b   1.000
_cell.length_c   1.000
_cell.angle_alpha   90.00
_cell.angle_beta   90.00
_cell.angle_gamma   90.00
#
_symmetry.space_group_name_H-M   'P 1'
#
loop_
_entity.id
_entity.type
_entity.pdbx_description
1 polymer ?
#
loop_
_entity_poly.entity_id
_entity_poly.type
_entity_poly.pdbx_seq_one_letter_code
_entity_poly.pdbx_strand_id
1 'polypeptide(L)'
;MVSLFEHPDSKEFLERTYSLLMKEADRGCVLLGVSLLDEELTKMFKSLIPINTSGKRMKEIFDGKGAFGSLSAKLDIAYVCRLLPSDLINCIHSLRGLRNNLAHQASPFSIEENLERVYEIFSRTNDNLTAGMAHLSGEFIYDQFIEKIMNTNDPTDESKRLFNSKEEAIAYLRENDDVQKTLFEQRIKSMFVIGIASLGASIVFHREKSKAKFAEQA
;
A
#
# COMPACT_ATOMS: atom_id res chain seq x y z
N MET A 1 14.79 2.49 17.17
CA MET A 1 14.21 1.90 15.95
C MET A 1 13.46 3.04 15.27
N VAL A 2 13.95 3.53 14.13
CA VAL A 2 13.26 4.61 13.38
C VAL A 2 11.98 3.99 12.82
N SER A 3 10.82 4.54 13.16
CA SER A 3 9.56 4.03 12.63
C SER A 3 9.50 4.27 11.11
N LEU A 4 9.02 3.26 10.37
CA LEU A 4 8.92 3.26 8.91
C LEU A 4 8.15 4.47 8.35
N PHE A 5 7.24 5.01 9.15
CA PHE A 5 6.36 6.13 8.82
C PHE A 5 6.78 7.45 9.50
N GLU A 6 8.00 7.58 10.03
CA GLU A 6 8.47 8.86 10.58
C GLU A 6 8.73 9.92 9.49
N HIS A 7 9.24 9.49 8.32
CA HIS A 7 9.58 10.39 7.24
C HIS A 7 8.33 11.04 6.62
N PRO A 8 8.33 12.36 6.32
CA PRO A 8 7.19 13.04 5.69
C PRO A 8 6.67 12.35 4.42
N ASP A 9 7.56 11.98 3.49
CA ASP A 9 7.18 11.23 2.29
C ASP A 9 6.53 9.88 2.59
N SER A 10 6.93 9.18 3.66
CA SER A 10 6.28 7.92 4.06
C SER A 10 4.84 8.17 4.54
N LYS A 11 4.61 9.27 5.28
CA LYS A 11 3.27 9.66 5.74
C LYS A 11 2.39 10.10 4.58
N GLU A 12 2.91 10.96 3.71
CA GLU A 12 2.22 11.39 2.49
C GLU A 12 1.87 10.19 1.61
N PHE A 13 2.81 9.24 1.43
CA PHE A 13 2.57 8.04 0.66
C PHE A 13 1.48 7.16 1.29
N LEU A 14 1.49 6.98 2.61
CA LEU A 14 0.44 6.25 3.34
C LEU A 14 -0.93 6.90 3.13
N GLU A 15 -1.05 8.20 3.38
CA GLU A 15 -2.32 8.94 3.25
C GLU A 15 -2.85 8.90 1.82
N ARG A 16 -1.99 9.15 0.83
CA ARG A 16 -2.33 9.08 -0.60
C ARG A 16 -2.76 7.67 -0.99
N THR A 17 -1.99 6.66 -0.60
CA THR A 17 -2.28 5.25 -0.92
C THR A 17 -3.60 4.82 -0.32
N TYR A 18 -3.84 5.15 0.96
CA TYR A 18 -5.07 4.78 1.64
C TYR A 18 -6.30 5.45 0.99
N SER A 19 -6.23 6.76 0.77
CA SER A 19 -7.33 7.54 0.17
C SER A 19 -7.68 7.09 -1.24
N LEU A 20 -6.69 6.74 -2.06
CA LEU A 20 -6.89 6.28 -3.43
C LEU A 20 -7.39 4.83 -3.46
N LEU A 21 -6.64 3.91 -2.86
CA LEU A 21 -6.91 2.48 -3.06
C LEU A 21 -8.19 2.02 -2.34
N MET A 22 -8.59 2.63 -1.22
CA MET A 22 -9.84 2.25 -0.56
C MET A 22 -11.09 2.59 -1.39
N LYS A 23 -10.99 3.51 -2.37
CA LYS A 23 -12.09 3.88 -3.27
C LYS A 23 -12.14 3.04 -4.55
N GLU A 24 -11.07 2.32 -4.86
CA GLU A 24 -10.96 1.51 -6.08
C GLU A 24 -11.67 0.16 -5.95
N ALA A 25 -12.10 -0.45 -7.05
CA ALA A 25 -12.43 -1.87 -7.02
C ALA A 25 -11.15 -2.69 -6.75
N ASP A 26 -11.29 -3.92 -6.24
CA ASP A 26 -10.16 -4.81 -5.89
C ASP A 26 -9.10 -4.94 -6.99
N ARG A 27 -9.55 -5.08 -8.25
CA ARG A 27 -8.66 -5.07 -9.41
C ARG A 27 -7.90 -3.75 -9.56
N GLY A 28 -8.60 -2.63 -9.38
CA GLY A 28 -8.03 -1.30 -9.36
C GLY A 28 -7.00 -1.12 -8.24
N CYS A 29 -7.27 -1.67 -7.04
CA CYS A 29 -6.32 -1.64 -5.92
C CYS A 29 -4.97 -2.27 -6.30
N VAL A 30 -4.99 -3.44 -6.94
CA VAL A 30 -3.75 -4.11 -7.36
C VAL A 30 -3.04 -3.34 -8.47
N LEU A 31 -3.79 -2.92 -9.51
CA LEU A 31 -3.22 -2.21 -10.66
C LEU A 31 -2.60 -0.87 -10.24
N LEU A 32 -3.34 -0.07 -9.47
CA LEU A 32 -2.93 1.24 -9.00
C LEU A 32 -1.88 1.11 -7.90
N GLY A 33 -2.02 0.17 -6.96
CA GLY A 33 -1.05 -0.06 -5.89
C GLY A 33 0.35 -0.38 -6.42
N VAL A 34 0.46 -1.25 -7.42
CA VAL A 34 1.75 -1.53 -8.08
C VAL A 34 2.29 -0.31 -8.82
N SER A 35 1.43 0.51 -9.40
CA SER A 35 1.84 1.74 -10.08
C SER A 35 2.36 2.79 -9.10
N LEU A 36 1.77 2.90 -7.91
CA LEU A 36 2.26 3.76 -6.81
C LEU A 36 3.65 3.33 -6.33
N LEU A 37 3.90 2.04 -6.18
CA LEU A 37 5.25 1.53 -5.85
C LEU A 37 6.27 1.85 -6.94
N ASP A 38 5.85 1.79 -8.21
CA ASP A 38 6.70 2.14 -9.35
C ASP A 38 7.06 3.63 -9.40
N GLU A 39 6.13 4.49 -8.99
CA GLU A 39 6.36 5.93 -8.79
C GLU A 39 7.38 6.18 -7.66
N GLU A 40 7.27 5.49 -6.53
CA GLU A 40 8.23 5.63 -5.42
C GLU A 40 9.63 5.16 -5.79
N LEU A 41 9.75 4.05 -6.54
CA LEU A 41 11.05 3.65 -7.12
C LEU A 41 11.61 4.72 -8.05
N THR A 42 10.74 5.36 -8.86
CA THR A 42 11.16 6.45 -9.74
C THR A 42 11.68 7.64 -8.94
N LYS A 43 10.98 8.04 -7.86
CA LYS A 43 11.44 9.10 -6.94
C LYS A 43 12.77 8.73 -6.29
N MET A 44 12.91 7.49 -5.83
CA MET A 44 14.15 6.97 -5.28
C MET A 44 15.31 7.12 -6.26
N PHE A 45 15.20 6.58 -7.47
CA PHE A 45 16.27 6.69 -8.45
C PHE A 45 16.57 8.13 -8.85
N LYS A 46 15.55 8.97 -9.04
CA LYS A 46 15.75 10.40 -9.34
C LYS A 46 16.52 11.12 -8.23
N SER A 47 16.28 10.77 -6.97
CA SER A 47 16.98 11.37 -5.83
C SER A 47 18.47 10.99 -5.73
N LEU A 48 18.89 9.94 -6.44
CA LEU A 48 20.27 9.45 -6.47
C LEU A 48 21.05 9.91 -7.71
N ILE A 49 20.39 10.62 -8.64
CA ILE A 49 21.03 11.10 -9.87
C ILE A 49 21.89 12.34 -9.59
N PRO A 50 23.09 12.46 -10.21
CA PRO A 50 23.93 13.64 -10.05
C PRO A 50 23.22 14.94 -10.42
N ILE A 51 23.42 15.99 -9.62
CA ILE A 51 22.76 17.31 -9.74
C ILE A 51 22.93 17.93 -11.14
N ASN A 52 24.07 17.68 -11.79
CA ASN A 52 24.39 18.23 -13.11
C ASN A 52 23.83 17.42 -14.29
N THR A 53 22.95 16.44 -14.03
CA THR A 53 22.34 15.63 -15.09
C THR A 53 21.35 16.46 -15.91
N SER A 54 21.54 16.52 -17.22
CA SER A 54 20.66 17.30 -18.10
C SER A 54 19.23 16.76 -18.15
N GLY A 55 18.25 17.64 -18.32
CA GLY A 55 16.83 17.24 -18.43
C GLY A 55 16.56 16.28 -19.59
N LYS A 56 17.29 16.42 -20.71
CA LYS A 56 17.22 15.48 -21.84
C LYS A 56 17.66 14.08 -21.43
N ARG A 57 18.83 13.96 -20.79
CA ARG A 57 19.35 12.67 -20.31
C ARG A 57 18.41 12.04 -19.30
N MET A 58 17.88 12.83 -18.37
CA MET A 58 16.91 12.35 -17.39
C MET A 58 15.65 11.81 -18.07
N LYS A 59 15.11 12.53 -19.06
CA LYS A 59 13.95 12.05 -19.82
C LYS A 59 14.22 10.75 -20.56
N GLU A 60 15.35 10.64 -21.26
CA GLU A 60 15.72 9.44 -22.03
C GLU A 60 15.90 8.20 -21.14
N ILE A 61 16.47 8.38 -19.96
CA ILE A 61 16.77 7.29 -19.02
C ILE A 61 15.50 6.73 -18.34
N PHE A 62 14.50 7.58 -18.06
CA PHE A 62 13.21 7.18 -17.47
C PHE A 62 12.08 7.01 -18.49
N ASP A 63 12.34 7.23 -19.77
CA ASP A 63 11.40 6.90 -20.84
C ASP A 63 11.11 5.39 -20.84
N GLY A 64 9.98 4.97 -21.42
CA GLY A 64 9.57 3.55 -21.46
C GLY A 64 10.61 2.61 -22.09
N LYS A 65 11.49 3.12 -22.97
CA LYS A 65 12.61 2.36 -23.55
C LYS A 65 13.95 2.57 -22.83
N GLY A 66 14.00 3.44 -21.83
CA GLY A 66 15.17 3.76 -21.04
C GLY A 66 15.48 2.73 -19.96
N ALA A 67 16.65 2.86 -19.34
CA ALA A 67 17.13 1.92 -18.32
C ALA A 67 16.23 1.83 -17.08
N PHE A 68 15.51 2.91 -16.73
CA PHE A 68 14.54 2.93 -15.63
C PHE A 68 13.09 3.02 -16.14
N GLY A 69 12.86 2.65 -17.40
CA GLY A 69 11.56 2.77 -18.07
C GLY A 69 10.48 1.79 -17.60
N SER A 70 10.87 0.70 -16.93
CA SER A 70 9.93 -0.30 -16.42
C SER A 70 10.16 -0.61 -14.95
N LEU A 71 9.10 -1.02 -14.27
CA LEU A 71 9.17 -1.52 -12.88
C LEU A 71 10.17 -2.66 -12.73
N SER A 72 10.21 -3.60 -13.69
CA SER A 72 11.15 -4.72 -13.63
C SER A 72 12.59 -4.24 -13.65
N ALA A 73 12.94 -3.36 -14.60
CA ALA A 73 14.29 -2.84 -14.72
C ALA A 73 14.70 -2.04 -13.47
N LYS A 74 13.77 -1.25 -12.91
CA LYS A 74 13.99 -0.54 -11.64
C LYS A 74 14.30 -1.49 -10.48
N LEU A 75 13.57 -2.60 -10.36
CA LEU A 75 13.82 -3.62 -9.33
C LEU A 75 15.16 -4.34 -9.53
N ASP A 76 15.48 -4.74 -10.77
CA ASP A 76 16.74 -5.40 -11.11
C ASP A 76 17.94 -4.50 -10.81
N ILE A 77 17.87 -3.21 -11.17
CA ILE A 77 18.92 -2.24 -10.86
C ILE A 77 19.02 -2.00 -9.36
N ALA A 78 17.89 -1.86 -8.65
CA ALA A 78 17.89 -1.70 -7.19
C ALA A 78 18.55 -2.90 -6.49
N TYR A 79 18.33 -4.12 -6.99
CA TYR A 79 18.96 -5.34 -6.50
C TYR A 79 20.48 -5.33 -6.74
N VAL A 80 20.91 -5.17 -7.99
CA VAL A 80 22.33 -5.25 -8.38
C VAL A 80 23.14 -4.14 -7.71
N CYS A 81 22.58 -2.95 -7.57
CA CYS A 81 23.21 -1.82 -6.88
C CYS A 81 23.08 -1.89 -5.34
N ARG A 82 22.44 -2.93 -4.79
CA ARG A 82 22.22 -3.14 -3.35
C ARG A 82 21.52 -1.96 -2.67
N LEU A 83 20.56 -1.36 -3.36
CA LEU A 83 19.78 -0.22 -2.88
C LEU A 83 18.57 -0.66 -2.05
N LEU A 84 17.96 -1.79 -2.44
CA LEU A 84 16.84 -2.41 -1.72
C LEU A 84 17.23 -3.84 -1.32
N PRO A 85 16.69 -4.35 -0.19
CA PRO A 85 16.91 -5.72 0.22
C PRO A 85 16.09 -6.68 -0.67
N SER A 86 16.60 -7.90 -0.83
CA SER A 86 16.07 -8.87 -1.81
C SER A 86 14.65 -9.32 -1.53
N ASP A 87 14.27 -9.38 -0.27
CA ASP A 87 12.92 -9.71 0.21
C ASP A 87 11.89 -8.68 -0.24
N LEU A 88 12.19 -7.38 -0.07
CA LEU A 88 11.36 -6.28 -0.59
C LEU A 88 11.22 -6.36 -2.12
N ILE A 89 12.34 -6.59 -2.82
CA ILE A 89 12.34 -6.72 -4.28
C ILE A 89 11.47 -7.90 -4.74
N ASN A 90 11.61 -9.07 -4.11
CA ASN A 90 10.84 -10.26 -4.44
C ASN A 90 9.34 -10.08 -4.17
N CYS A 91 9.00 -9.38 -3.08
CA CYS A 91 7.61 -9.01 -2.78
C CYS A 91 7.01 -8.15 -3.92
N ILE A 92 7.70 -7.07 -4.32
CA ILE A 92 7.22 -6.17 -5.38
C ILE A 92 7.18 -6.89 -6.75
N HIS A 93 8.14 -7.76 -7.06
CA HIS A 93 8.08 -8.59 -8.28
C HIS A 93 6.86 -9.50 -8.30
N SER A 94 6.47 -10.05 -7.15
CA SER A 94 5.29 -10.93 -7.04
C SER A 94 3.99 -10.13 -7.21
N LEU A 95 3.91 -8.92 -6.64
CA LEU A 95 2.81 -7.98 -6.90
C LEU A 95 2.74 -7.58 -8.38
N ARG A 96 3.88 -7.30 -9.03
CA ARG A 96 3.96 -7.05 -10.47
C ARG A 96 3.42 -8.23 -11.27
N GLY A 97 3.76 -9.45 -10.88
CA GLY A 97 3.24 -10.67 -11.50
C GLY A 97 1.72 -10.78 -11.38
N LEU A 98 1.18 -10.54 -10.18
CA LEU A 98 -0.27 -10.48 -9.96
C LEU A 98 -0.92 -9.42 -10.86
N ARG A 99 -0.39 -8.19 -10.87
CA ARG A 99 -0.86 -7.08 -11.70
C ARG A 99 -0.85 -7.40 -13.20
N ASN A 100 0.19 -8.05 -13.70
CA ASN A 100 0.29 -8.43 -15.11
C ASN A 100 -0.73 -9.50 -15.49
N ASN A 101 -0.96 -10.49 -14.62
CA ASN A 101 -2.01 -11.48 -14.83
C ASN A 101 -3.38 -10.82 -14.90
N LEU A 102 -3.67 -9.90 -13.98
CA LEU A 102 -4.92 -9.14 -13.97
C LEU A 102 -5.08 -8.22 -15.18
N ALA A 103 -4.00 -7.65 -15.71
CA ALA A 103 -4.07 -6.83 -16.92
C ALA A 103 -4.50 -7.65 -18.15
N HIS A 104 -4.21 -8.95 -18.19
CA HIS A 104 -4.54 -9.84 -19.32
C HIS A 104 -5.79 -10.69 -19.10
N GLN A 105 -6.43 -10.60 -17.93
CA GLN A 105 -7.68 -11.31 -17.62
C GLN A 105 -8.89 -10.39 -17.73
N ALA A 106 -9.97 -10.90 -18.34
CA ALA A 106 -11.26 -10.20 -18.41
C ALA A 106 -12.20 -10.52 -17.23
N SER A 107 -11.88 -11.56 -16.44
CA SER A 107 -12.70 -11.99 -15.31
C SER A 107 -12.68 -10.95 -14.18
N PRO A 108 -13.76 -10.89 -13.36
CA PRO A 108 -13.73 -10.21 -12.08
C PRO A 108 -12.58 -10.72 -11.21
N PHE A 109 -12.09 -9.85 -10.33
CA PHE A 109 -11.05 -10.20 -9.35
C PHE A 109 -11.50 -9.73 -7.97
N SER A 110 -11.37 -10.64 -7.00
CA SER A 110 -11.59 -10.38 -5.58
C SER A 110 -10.29 -10.62 -4.81
N ILE A 111 -9.92 -9.68 -3.94
CA ILE A 111 -8.79 -9.85 -3.02
C ILE A 111 -9.13 -10.94 -2.01
N GLU A 112 -10.38 -11.04 -1.55
CA GLU A 112 -10.82 -12.07 -0.61
C GLU A 112 -10.66 -13.47 -1.18
N GLU A 113 -11.10 -13.71 -2.41
CA GLU A 113 -10.95 -15.02 -3.08
C GLU A 113 -9.47 -15.38 -3.34
N ASN A 114 -8.58 -14.39 -3.33
CA ASN A 114 -7.14 -14.54 -3.55
C ASN A 114 -6.32 -14.25 -2.29
N LEU A 115 -6.95 -14.28 -1.11
CA LEU A 115 -6.35 -13.82 0.14
C LEU A 115 -5.06 -14.58 0.49
N GLU A 116 -5.05 -15.90 0.30
CA GLU A 116 -3.87 -16.74 0.55
C GLU A 116 -2.68 -16.30 -0.30
N ARG A 117 -2.89 -16.09 -1.61
CA ARG A 117 -1.86 -15.61 -2.52
C ARG A 117 -1.39 -14.20 -2.15
N VAL A 118 -2.30 -13.32 -1.77
CA VAL A 118 -1.96 -11.96 -1.32
C VAL A 118 -1.11 -12.02 -0.05
N TYR A 119 -1.49 -12.86 0.91
CA TYR A 119 -0.74 -13.07 2.14
C TYR A 119 0.65 -13.63 1.86
N GLU A 120 0.76 -14.62 0.97
CA GLU A 120 2.03 -15.22 0.55
C GLU A 120 2.96 -14.23 -0.17
N ILE A 121 2.40 -13.22 -0.84
CA ILE A 121 3.19 -12.13 -1.43
C ILE A 121 3.78 -11.25 -0.33
N PHE A 122 2.97 -10.83 0.64
CA PHE A 122 3.42 -9.93 1.71
C PHE A 122 4.27 -10.63 2.78
N SER A 123 4.15 -11.94 2.97
CA SER A 123 5.00 -12.72 3.88
C SER A 123 6.44 -12.88 3.41
N ARG A 124 6.74 -12.49 2.17
CA ARG A 124 8.10 -12.53 1.60
C ARG A 124 9.01 -11.46 2.17
N THR A 125 8.50 -10.44 2.86
CA THR A 125 9.33 -9.46 3.56
C THR A 125 9.85 -10.07 4.87
N ASN A 126 11.05 -9.69 5.30
CA ASN A 126 11.66 -10.22 6.53
C ASN A 126 11.01 -9.71 7.83
N ASP A 127 10.09 -8.77 7.73
CA ASP A 127 9.41 -8.18 8.89
C ASP A 127 8.08 -8.90 9.17
N ASN A 128 7.59 -8.79 10.41
CA ASN A 128 6.24 -9.21 10.82
C ASN A 128 5.12 -8.37 10.16
N LEU A 129 5.31 -7.96 8.90
CA LEU A 129 4.45 -7.09 8.13
C LEU A 129 3.04 -7.67 8.05
N THR A 130 2.89 -8.97 7.81
CA THR A 130 1.58 -9.62 7.73
C THR A 130 0.81 -9.56 9.06
N ALA A 131 1.49 -9.71 10.19
CA ALA A 131 0.87 -9.57 11.51
C ALA A 131 0.47 -8.13 11.79
N GLY A 132 1.34 -7.17 11.46
CA GLY A 132 1.04 -5.73 11.57
C GLY A 132 -0.16 -5.32 10.70
N MET A 133 -0.20 -5.77 9.45
CA MET A 133 -1.31 -5.54 8.53
C MET A 133 -2.64 -6.10 9.07
N ALA A 134 -2.63 -7.33 9.59
CA ALA A 134 -3.84 -7.99 10.10
C ALA A 134 -4.40 -7.29 11.34
N HIS A 135 -3.53 -6.78 12.22
CA HIS A 135 -3.89 -6.00 13.40
C HIS A 135 -4.46 -4.63 13.00
N LEU A 136 -3.67 -3.84 12.26
CA LEU A 136 -4.01 -2.46 11.90
C LEU A 136 -5.26 -2.36 11.03
N SER A 137 -5.46 -3.29 10.08
CA SER A 137 -6.67 -3.31 9.25
C SER A 137 -7.93 -3.57 10.07
N GLY A 138 -7.85 -4.42 11.10
CA GLY A 138 -8.96 -4.68 12.01
C GLY A 138 -9.30 -3.44 12.81
N GLU A 139 -8.35 -2.90 13.57
CA GLU A 139 -8.53 -1.68 14.36
C GLU A 139 -9.11 -0.56 13.50
N PHE A 140 -8.49 -0.27 12.36
CA PHE A 140 -8.92 0.84 11.51
C PHE A 140 -10.35 0.68 10.98
N ILE A 141 -10.72 -0.49 10.45
CA ILE A 141 -12.06 -0.67 9.86
C ILE A 141 -13.14 -0.71 10.94
N TYR A 142 -12.92 -1.43 12.04
CA TYR A 142 -13.91 -1.49 13.11
C TYR A 142 -14.04 -0.15 13.84
N ASP A 143 -12.93 0.53 14.15
CA ASP A 143 -12.97 1.83 14.82
C ASP A 143 -13.65 2.88 13.95
N GLN A 144 -13.33 2.95 12.65
CA GLN A 144 -13.99 3.85 11.73
C GLN A 144 -15.48 3.56 11.60
N PHE A 145 -15.86 2.28 11.53
CA PHE A 145 -17.26 1.92 11.46
C PHE A 145 -18.00 2.34 12.74
N ILE A 146 -17.49 1.97 13.91
CA ILE A 146 -18.08 2.34 15.21
C ILE A 146 -18.18 3.85 15.34
N GLU A 147 -17.12 4.60 15.04
CA GLU A 147 -17.13 6.05 15.08
C GLU A 147 -18.20 6.63 14.15
N LYS A 148 -18.34 6.11 12.92
CA LYS A 148 -19.34 6.56 11.96
C LYS A 148 -20.76 6.33 12.47
N ILE A 149 -21.08 5.12 12.96
CA ILE A 149 -22.45 4.82 13.41
C ILE A 149 -22.81 5.53 14.71
N MET A 150 -21.86 5.75 15.61
CA MET A 150 -22.07 6.53 16.83
C MET A 150 -22.37 8.00 16.51
N ASN A 151 -21.85 8.51 15.40
CA ASN A 151 -22.09 9.88 14.92
C ASN A 151 -23.28 10.00 13.95
N THR A 152 -23.95 8.89 13.64
CA THR A 152 -25.12 8.87 12.77
C THR A 152 -26.38 9.15 13.59
N ASN A 153 -27.27 10.00 13.09
CA ASN A 153 -28.55 10.27 13.72
C ASN A 153 -29.57 9.17 13.38
N ASP A 154 -30.58 8.98 14.21
CA ASP A 154 -31.67 8.04 13.94
C ASP A 154 -32.40 8.47 12.64
N PRO A 155 -32.60 7.55 11.68
CA PRO A 155 -33.20 7.88 10.39
C PRO A 155 -34.68 8.31 10.50
N THR A 156 -35.32 8.04 11.63
CA THR A 156 -36.72 8.40 11.93
C THR A 156 -36.82 9.61 12.86
N ASP A 157 -35.74 10.00 13.53
CA ASP A 157 -35.69 11.10 14.49
C ASP A 157 -34.30 11.75 14.52
N GLU A 158 -34.08 12.78 13.71
CA GLU A 158 -32.78 13.46 13.60
C GLU A 158 -32.25 14.07 14.91
N SER A 159 -33.10 14.20 15.94
CA SER A 159 -32.69 14.68 17.26
C SER A 159 -32.00 13.62 18.12
N LYS A 160 -32.04 12.35 17.71
CA LYS A 160 -31.45 11.21 18.41
C LYS A 160 -30.29 10.60 17.65
N ARG A 161 -29.41 9.92 18.38
CA ARG A 161 -28.35 9.09 17.80
C ARG A 161 -28.89 7.72 17.43
N LEU A 162 -28.34 7.13 16.38
CA LEU A 162 -28.67 5.77 15.94
C LEU A 162 -28.40 4.73 17.04
N PHE A 163 -27.33 4.95 17.82
CA PHE A 163 -26.99 4.14 18.99
C PHE A 163 -26.65 5.06 20.18
N ASN A 164 -27.05 4.66 21.39
CA ASN A 164 -26.83 5.43 22.61
C ASN A 164 -25.48 5.13 23.27
N SER A 165 -24.86 4.00 22.92
CA SER A 165 -23.58 3.56 23.47
C SER A 165 -22.80 2.71 22.47
N LYS A 166 -21.48 2.59 22.68
CA LYS A 166 -20.63 1.72 21.86
C LYS A 166 -21.00 0.25 22.07
N GLU A 167 -21.41 -0.12 23.27
CA GLU A 167 -21.83 -1.47 23.63
C GLU A 167 -23.05 -1.91 22.82
N GLU A 168 -24.03 -1.01 22.66
CA GLU A 168 -25.23 -1.23 21.83
C GLU A 168 -24.85 -1.39 20.35
N ALA A 169 -23.98 -0.51 19.83
CA ALA A 169 -23.45 -0.59 18.48
C ALA A 169 -22.69 -1.92 18.20
N ILE A 170 -21.89 -2.38 19.16
CA ILE A 170 -21.15 -3.65 19.07
C ILE A 170 -22.11 -4.84 19.16
N ALA A 171 -23.14 -4.79 20.00
CA ALA A 171 -24.16 -5.83 20.07
C ALA A 171 -24.90 -5.96 18.74
N TYR A 172 -25.31 -4.83 18.14
CA TYR A 172 -25.90 -4.80 16.80
C TYR A 172 -24.98 -5.45 15.76
N LEU A 173 -23.70 -5.08 15.74
CA LEU A 173 -22.73 -5.70 14.82
C LEU A 173 -22.67 -7.22 14.94
N ARG A 174 -22.73 -7.75 16.17
CA ARG A 174 -22.66 -9.21 16.42
C ARG A 174 -23.87 -9.96 15.90
N GLU A 175 -25.02 -9.30 15.81
CA GLU A 175 -26.29 -9.90 15.39
C GLU A 175 -26.60 -9.70 13.90
N ASN A 176 -25.82 -8.88 13.18
CA ASN A 176 -26.07 -8.53 11.79
C ASN A 176 -25.00 -9.08 10.84
N ASP A 177 -25.25 -10.27 10.28
CA ASP A 177 -24.32 -10.99 9.40
C ASP A 177 -23.92 -10.19 8.14
N ASP A 178 -24.86 -9.46 7.53
CA ASP A 178 -24.58 -8.66 6.32
C ASP A 178 -23.58 -7.53 6.59
N VAL A 179 -23.68 -6.89 7.77
CA VAL A 179 -22.75 -5.83 8.18
C VAL A 179 -21.39 -6.44 8.50
N GLN A 180 -21.34 -7.58 9.19
CA GLN A 180 -20.09 -8.29 9.45
C GLN A 180 -19.38 -8.67 8.15
N LYS A 181 -20.11 -9.22 7.17
CA LYS A 181 -19.57 -9.57 5.87
C LYS A 181 -18.98 -8.34 5.17
N THR A 182 -19.71 -7.23 5.15
CA THR A 182 -19.24 -5.97 4.55
C THR A 182 -17.97 -5.47 5.22
N LEU A 183 -17.90 -5.51 6.56
CA LEU A 183 -16.70 -5.09 7.30
C LEU A 183 -15.52 -6.03 7.07
N PHE A 184 -15.77 -7.33 6.93
CA PHE A 184 -14.74 -8.32 6.61
C PHE A 184 -14.13 -8.07 5.23
N GLU A 185 -14.95 -7.83 4.21
CA GLU A 185 -14.50 -7.46 2.86
C GLU A 185 -13.66 -6.18 2.88
N GLN A 186 -14.12 -5.14 3.60
CA GLN A 186 -13.38 -3.89 3.76
C GLN A 186 -12.06 -4.07 4.51
N ARG A 187 -12.04 -4.93 5.53
CA ARG A 187 -10.82 -5.27 6.29
C ARG A 187 -9.79 -5.96 5.40
N ILE A 188 -10.19 -6.93 4.59
CA ILE A 188 -9.29 -7.62 3.66
C ILE A 188 -8.66 -6.62 2.68
N LYS A 189 -9.48 -5.73 2.12
CA LYS A 189 -9.00 -4.68 1.23
C LYS A 189 -8.05 -3.72 1.95
N SER A 190 -8.40 -3.26 3.14
CA SER A 190 -7.54 -2.39 3.97
C SER A 190 -6.21 -3.05 4.29
N MET A 191 -6.20 -4.36 4.58
CA MET A 191 -4.98 -5.15 4.76
C MET A 191 -4.05 -5.05 3.54
N PHE A 192 -4.59 -5.27 2.33
CA PHE A 192 -3.81 -5.12 1.09
C PHE A 192 -3.25 -3.70 0.93
N VAL A 193 -4.07 -2.68 1.20
CA VAL A 193 -3.68 -1.26 1.10
C VAL A 193 -2.57 -0.90 2.08
N ILE A 194 -2.65 -1.36 3.33
CA ILE A 194 -1.59 -1.19 4.35
C ILE A 194 -0.31 -1.90 3.91
N GLY A 195 -0.42 -3.08 3.28
CA GLY A 195 0.71 -3.77 2.67
C GLY A 195 1.43 -2.91 1.64
N ILE A 196 0.69 -2.37 0.65
CA ILE A 196 1.26 -1.46 -0.36
C ILE A 196 1.90 -0.23 0.29
N ALA A 197 1.22 0.40 1.25
CA ALA A 197 1.73 1.57 1.96
C ALA A 197 3.06 1.27 2.68
N SER A 198 3.16 0.09 3.30
CA SER A 198 4.37 -0.36 4.01
C SER A 198 5.54 -0.62 3.06
N LEU A 199 5.28 -1.22 1.90
CA LEU A 199 6.32 -1.41 0.88
C LEU A 199 6.82 -0.06 0.33
N GLY A 200 5.93 0.89 0.08
CA GLY A 200 6.30 2.24 -0.36
C GLY A 200 7.10 3.00 0.69
N ALA A 201 6.68 2.95 1.95
CA ALA A 201 7.43 3.53 3.06
C ALA A 201 8.82 2.86 3.24
N SER A 202 8.94 1.56 2.94
CA SER A 202 10.22 0.86 2.90
C SER A 202 11.13 1.37 1.78
N ILE A 203 10.57 1.67 0.60
CA ILE A 203 11.32 2.33 -0.49
C ILE A 203 11.84 3.69 -0.04
N VAL A 204 11.01 4.51 0.62
CA VAL A 204 11.41 5.82 1.17
C VAL A 204 12.53 5.67 2.20
N PHE A 205 12.40 4.72 3.13
CA PHE A 205 13.44 4.45 4.13
C PHE A 205 14.79 4.11 3.50
N HIS A 206 14.79 3.19 2.51
CA HIS A 206 16.01 2.79 1.81
C HIS A 206 16.56 3.88 0.88
N ARG A 207 15.71 4.74 0.33
CA ARG A 207 16.11 5.93 -0.43
C ARG A 207 16.93 6.87 0.44
N GLU A 208 16.45 7.22 1.64
CA GLU A 208 17.18 8.12 2.54
C GLU A 208 18.49 7.51 3.01
N LYS A 209 18.51 6.21 3.33
CA LYS A 209 19.75 5.48 3.64
C LYS A 209 20.75 5.53 2.48
N SER A 210 20.26 5.37 1.24
CA SER A 210 21.11 5.41 0.04
C SER A 210 21.65 6.82 -0.21
N LYS A 211 20.82 7.87 -0.05
CA LYS A 211 21.27 9.26 -0.18
C LYS A 211 22.40 9.59 0.78
N ALA A 212 22.28 9.18 2.05
CA ALA A 212 23.34 9.37 3.04
C ALA A 212 24.65 8.70 2.59
N LYS A 213 24.58 7.45 2.12
CA LYS A 213 25.74 6.69 1.61
C LYS A 213 26.43 7.37 0.41
N PHE A 214 25.68 7.92 -0.53
CA PHE A 214 26.26 8.59 -1.70
C PHE A 214 26.75 10.01 -1.40
N ALA A 215 26.15 10.70 -0.42
CA ALA A 215 26.62 12.01 0.04
C ALA A 215 27.98 11.93 0.75
N GLU A 216 28.28 10.82 1.43
CA GLU A 216 29.59 10.56 2.05
C GLU A 216 30.72 10.30 1.01
N GLN A 217 30.36 10.07 -0.26
CA GLN A 217 31.29 9.71 -1.33
C GLN A 217 31.52 10.82 -2.37
N ALA A 218 30.82 11.96 -2.22
CA ALA A 218 30.88 13.12 -3.12
C ALA A 218 31.70 14.26 -2.48
#